data_AF-A0ABD4XGU3-F1
#
_entry.id   AF-A0ABD4XGU3-F1
#
_cell.length_a   1.000
_cell.length_b   1.000
_cell.length_c   1.000
_cell.angle_alpha   90.00
_cell.angle_beta   90.00
_cell.angle_gamma   90.00
#
_symmetry.space_group_name_H-M   'P 1'
#
loop_
_entity.id
_entity.type
_entity.pdbx_description
1 polymer ?
#
loop_
_entity_poly.entity_id
_entity_poly.type
_entity_poly.pdbx_seq_one_letter_code
_entity_poly.pdbx_strand_id
1 'polypeptide(L)' 'MHQRKKYYGIERHEHDDTTGFKENWYSEEWFETAEERDKVLAQREAGASDEPDAAEPNVTVSYRKIKLVTDD' A
#
# COMPACT_ATOMS: atom_id res chain seq x y z
N MET A 1 3.76 25.33 -21.41
CA MET A 1 3.93 25.05 -19.97
C MET A 1 3.73 23.56 -19.82
N HIS A 2 4.78 22.77 -19.52
CA HIS A 2 4.62 21.34 -19.26
C HIS A 2 3.98 21.18 -17.88
N GLN A 3 2.77 20.64 -17.84
CA GLN A 3 2.03 20.46 -16.59
C GLN A 3 2.43 19.11 -16.00
N ARG A 4 3.36 19.12 -15.04
CA ARG A 4 3.77 17.89 -14.34
C ARG A 4 2.58 17.28 -13.60
N LYS A 5 2.16 16.08 -14.01
CA LYS A 5 1.17 15.30 -13.26
C LYS A 5 1.86 14.59 -12.11
N LYS A 6 1.26 14.69 -10.93
CA LYS A 6 1.73 14.01 -9.71
C LYS A 6 0.73 12.93 -9.40
N TYR A 7 1.20 11.70 -9.26
CA TYR A 7 0.42 10.57 -8.79
C TYR A 7 0.92 10.18 -7.39
N TYR A 8 0.00 9.86 -6.51
CA TYR A 8 0.30 9.46 -5.14
C TYR A 8 -0.11 8.01 -4.98
N GLY A 9 0.70 7.16 -4.38
CA GLY A 9 0.34 5.76 -4.22
C GLY A 9 0.66 5.19 -2.86
N ILE A 10 0.13 3.99 -2.63
CA ILE A 10 0.45 3.10 -1.52
C ILE A 10 0.97 1.81 -2.11
N GLU A 11 2.17 1.42 -1.70
CA GLU A 11 2.76 0.11 -1.93
C GLU A 11 2.45 -0.74 -0.68
N ARG A 12 1.81 -1.90 -0.88
CA ARG A 12 1.51 -2.88 0.17
C ARG A 12 2.44 -4.06 0.01
N HIS A 13 3.12 -4.42 1.08
CA HIS A 13 3.98 -5.59 1.17
C HIS A 13 3.39 -6.56 2.19
N GLU A 14 3.21 -7.79 1.76
CA GLU A 14 2.79 -8.88 2.62
C GLU A 14 3.91 -9.90 2.64
N HIS A 15 4.32 -10.27 3.85
CA HIS A 15 5.37 -11.23 4.08
C HIS A 15 4.79 -12.38 4.88
N ASP A 16 4.69 -13.56 4.26
CA ASP A 16 4.34 -14.80 4.97
C ASP A 16 5.61 -15.48 5.49
N ASP A 17 5.78 -15.48 6.82
CA ASP A 17 6.87 -16.11 7.55
C ASP A 17 6.60 -17.59 7.91
N THR A 18 5.54 -18.19 7.36
CA THR A 18 5.19 -19.58 7.63
C THR A 18 6.35 -20.52 7.30
N THR A 19 6.70 -21.38 8.25
CA THR A 19 7.87 -22.26 8.09
C THR A 19 7.65 -23.24 6.94
N GLY A 20 8.44 -23.09 5.87
CA GLY A 20 8.37 -23.92 4.66
C GLY A 20 7.54 -23.33 3.52
N PHE A 21 6.89 -22.19 3.72
CA PHE A 21 6.14 -21.45 2.71
C PHE A 21 6.50 -19.97 2.82
N LYS A 22 7.27 -19.45 1.85
CA LYS A 22 7.61 -18.02 1.80
C LYS A 22 7.02 -17.43 0.54
N GLU A 23 5.96 -16.66 0.70
CA GLU A 23 5.35 -15.92 -0.39
C GLU A 23 5.30 -14.45 -0.01
N ASN A 24 5.80 -13.62 -0.92
CA ASN A 24 5.82 -12.17 -0.75
C ASN A 24 4.86 -11.58 -1.77
N TRP A 25 3.86 -10.85 -1.29
CA TRP A 25 2.91 -10.18 -2.15
C TRP A 25 3.18 -8.68 -2.17
N TYR A 26 3.15 -8.11 -3.38
CA TYR A 26 3.38 -6.70 -3.63
C TYR A 26 2.19 -6.18 -4.43
N SER A 27 1.50 -5.17 -3.89
CA SER A 27 0.45 -4.47 -4.62
C SER A 27 0.64 -2.96 -4.52
N GLU A 28 0.24 -2.26 -5.58
CA GLU A 28 0.31 -0.81 -5.68
C GLU A 28 -1.08 -0.25 -5.96
N GLU A 29 -1.43 0.81 -5.25
CA GLU A 29 -2.67 1.55 -5.46
C GLU A 29 -2.35 3.02 -5.66
N TRP A 30 -2.95 3.66 -6.66
CA TRP A 30 -2.67 5.03 -7.06
C TRP A 30 -3.89 5.94 -6.90
N PHE A 31 -3.63 7.17 -6.48
CA PHE A 31 -4.58 8.20 -6.12
C PHE A 31 -4.24 9.51 -6.83
N GLU A 32 -5.27 10.29 -7.13
CA GLU A 32 -5.13 11.60 -7.78
C GLU A 32 -4.54 12.63 -6.82
N THR A 33 -4.82 12.51 -5.51
CA THR A 33 -4.36 13.45 -4.50
C THR A 33 -3.60 12.78 -3.34
N ALA A 34 -2.74 13.57 -2.69
CA ALA A 34 -2.00 13.13 -1.50
C ALA A 34 -2.93 12.84 -0.32
N GLU A 35 -4.00 13.64 -0.18
CA GLU A 35 -4.97 13.57 0.91
C GLU A 35 -5.78 12.27 0.86
N GLU A 36 -6.22 11.84 -0.32
CA GLU A 36 -6.92 10.56 -0.51
C GLU A 36 -6.01 9.38 -0.12
N ARG A 37 -4.79 9.38 -0.64
CA ARG A 37 -3.75 8.39 -0.31
C ARG A 37 -3.47 8.33 1.20
N ASP A 38 -3.35 9.48 1.85
CA ASP A 38 -3.09 9.56 3.29
C ASP A 38 -4.31 9.13 4.13
N LYS A 39 -5.53 9.39 3.66
CA LYS A 39 -6.77 8.94 4.31
C LYS A 39 -6.91 7.42 4.26
N VAL A 40 -6.64 6.80 3.10
CA VAL A 40 -6.68 5.34 2.95
C VAL A 40 -5.60 4.69 3.80
N LEU A 41 -4.37 5.23 3.81
CA LEU A 41 -3.31 4.71 4.65
C LEU A 41 -3.67 4.78 6.14
N ALA A 42 -4.20 5.92 6.60
CA ALA A 42 -4.60 6.08 7.99
C ALA A 42 -5.72 5.10 8.41
N GLN A 43 -6.63 4.75 7.50
CA GLN A 43 -7.65 3.72 7.76
C GLN A 43 -7.01 2.33 7.92
N ARG A 44 -6.07 1.98 7.04
CA ARG A 44 -5.35 0.69 7.09
C ARG A 44 -4.46 0.57 8.33
N GLU A 45 -3.72 1.62 8.69
CA GLU A 45 -2.89 1.67 9.91
C GLU A 45 -3.72 1.67 11.19
N ALA A 46 -4.91 2.27 11.19
CA ALA A 46 -5.83 2.26 12.33
C ALA A 46 -6.52 0.90 12.56
N GLY A 47 -6.21 -0.12 11.75
CA GLY A 47 -6.81 -1.45 11.87
C GLY A 47 -8.26 -1.51 11.44
N ALA A 48 -8.73 -0.57 10.61
CA ALA A 48 -10.00 -0.72 9.92
C ALA A 48 -9.82 -1.86 8.91
N SER A 49 -10.19 -3.07 9.35
CA SER A 49 -10.27 -4.34 8.62
C SER A 49 -10.54 -4.16 7.13
N ASP A 50 -9.49 -4.10 6.32
CA ASP A 50 -9.62 -4.36 4.89
C ASP A 50 -9.46 -5.86 4.59
N GLU A 51 -8.84 -6.64 5.50
CA GLU A 51 -8.75 -8.10 5.38
C GLU A 51 -9.05 -8.84 6.68
N PRO A 52 -10.17 -9.58 6.75
CA PRO A 52 -10.37 -10.59 7.78
C PRO A 52 -9.45 -11.83 7.60
N ASP A 53 -8.77 -11.97 6.46
CA ASP A 53 -7.91 -13.14 6.14
C ASP A 53 -6.42 -12.96 6.47
N ALA A 54 -5.93 -11.72 6.67
CA ALA A 54 -4.52 -11.48 7.03
C ALA A 54 -4.20 -11.77 8.51
N ALA A 55 -5.17 -12.31 9.26
CA ALA A 55 -4.99 -12.73 10.65
C ALA A 55 -4.37 -14.14 10.76
N GLU A 56 -3.63 -14.59 9.75
CA GLU A 56 -2.71 -15.71 9.94
C GLU A 56 -1.51 -15.21 10.77
N PRO A 57 -1.12 -15.92 11.85
CA PRO A 57 -0.14 -15.43 12.83
C PRO A 57 1.26 -15.17 12.26
N ASN A 58 1.52 -15.57 11.02
CA ASN A 58 2.82 -15.43 10.36
C ASN A 58 2.80 -14.43 9.18
N VAL A 59 1.67 -13.80 8.88
CA VAL A 59 1.59 -12.82 7.77
C VAL A 59 1.79 -11.42 8.32
N THR A 60 2.87 -10.76 7.89
CA THR A 60 3.16 -9.36 8.22
C THR A 60 2.79 -8.49 7.03
N VAL A 61 1.83 -7.60 7.21
CA VAL A 61 1.46 -6.58 6.19
C VAL A 61 2.10 -5.24 6.56
N SER A 62 2.73 -4.60 5.58
CA SER A 62 3.28 -3.25 5.71
C SER A 62 2.89 -2.38 4.52
N TYR A 63 2.71 -1.09 4.77
CA TYR A 63 2.31 -0.13 3.76
C TYR A 63 3.36 0.97 3.63
N ARG A 64 3.65 1.39 2.40
CA ARG A 64 4.61 2.43 2.08
C ARG A 64 4.00 3.46 1.15
N LYS A 65 4.24 4.74 1.43
CA LYS A 65 3.84 5.83 0.53
C LYS A 65 4.79 5.91 -0.66
N ILE A 66 4.23 5.93 -1.86
CA ILE A 66 4.96 6.18 -3.11
C ILE A 66 4.41 7.42 -3.81
N LYS A 67 5.22 8.02 -4.69
CA LYS A 67 4.86 9.20 -5.47
C LYS A 67 5.56 9.16 -6.81
N LEU A 68 4.78 9.30 -7.89
CA LEU A 68 5.29 9.42 -9.26
C LEU A 68 5.07 10.85 -9.75
N VAL A 69 6.06 11.41 -10.43
CA VAL A 69 5.96 12.71 -11.09
C VAL A 69 6.30 12.51 -12.55
N THR A 70 5.35 12.71 -13.44
CA THR A 70 5.54 12.59 -14.88
C THR A 70 5.53 13.97 -15.53
N ASP A 71 6.42 14.17 -16.49
CA ASP A 71 6.40 15.32 -17.40
C ASP A 71 5.51 14.90 -18.59
N ASP A 72 4.40 15.60 -18.80
CA ASP A 72 3.46 15.41 -19.92
C ASP A 72 3.83 16.39 -21.04
#